data_AF-A0A377VAT3-F1
#
_entry.id   AF-A0A377VAT3-F1
#
_cell.length_a   1.000
_cell.length_b   1.000
_cell.length_c   1.000
_cell.angle_alpha   90.00
_cell.angle_beta   90.00
_cell.angle_gamma   90.00
#
_symmetry.space_group_name_H-M   'P 1'
#
loop_
_entity.id
_entity.type
_entity.pdbx_description
1 polymer ?
#
loop_
_entity_poly.entity_id
_entity_poly.type
_entity_poly.pdbx_seq_one_letter_code
_entity_poly.pdbx_strand_id
1 'polypeptide(L)'
;MHFADGSELQVDFIVFSTGIRPRDKLATQCGLAVAQRGGIMVNDSCQTSDPDIYAIGECASWNNRVYGLVAPGYKMAQVAVDHLLGSENSFTGADLSAKLKLLGVDVGGIGDAHGRTPGARSYVYPRRKQRSL
;
A
#
# COMPACT_ATOMS: atom_id res chain seq x y z
N MET A 1 26.72 10.47 10.05
CA MET A 1 26.10 9.16 9.74
C MET A 1 27.20 8.22 9.28
N HIS A 2 27.33 7.06 9.92
CA HIS A 2 28.31 6.03 9.53
C HIS A 2 27.58 4.91 8.79
N PHE A 3 28.13 4.49 7.66
CA PHE A 3 27.57 3.42 6.85
C PHE A 3 28.25 2.08 7.15
N ALA A 4 27.58 0.98 6.78
CA ALA A 4 28.09 -0.37 7.04
C ALA A 4 29.40 -0.68 6.29
N ASP A 5 29.72 0.07 5.24
CA ASP A 5 30.98 0.00 4.50
C ASP A 5 32.12 0.82 5.16
N GLY A 6 31.86 1.44 6.31
CA GLY A 6 32.82 2.25 7.06
C GLY A 6 32.93 3.70 6.57
N SER A 7 32.21 4.08 5.52
CA SER A 7 32.17 5.48 5.08
C SER A 7 31.34 6.36 6.00
N GLU A 8 31.59 7.67 5.95
CA GLU A 8 30.93 8.65 6.81
C GLU A 8 30.37 9.82 6.00
N LEU A 9 29.21 10.32 6.41
CA LEU A 9 28.59 11.52 5.86
C LEU A 9 28.08 12.42 6.98
N GLN A 10 28.52 13.68 6.99
CA GLN A 10 27.93 14.70 7.86
C GLN A 10 26.57 15.13 7.31
N VAL A 11 25.55 15.11 8.17
CA VAL A 11 24.18 15.45 7.82
C VAL A 11 23.52 16.18 8.98
N ASP A 12 22.72 17.20 8.68
CA ASP A 12 21.91 17.92 9.67
C ASP A 12 20.53 17.29 9.84
N PHE A 13 20.09 16.47 8.87
CA PHE A 13 18.76 15.88 8.83
C PHE A 13 18.74 14.51 8.16
N ILE A 14 17.87 13.62 8.67
CA ILE A 14 17.70 12.26 8.16
C ILE A 14 16.21 12.00 7.92
N VAL A 15 15.88 11.49 6.73
CA VAL A 15 14.52 11.03 6.39
C VAL A 15 14.52 9.51 6.31
N PHE A 16 13.63 8.88 7.07
CA PHE A 16 13.39 7.45 6.98
C PHE A 16 12.21 7.17 6.02
N SER A 17 12.50 6.50 4.91
CA SER A 17 11.52 6.07 3.91
C SER A 17 11.59 4.56 3.66
N THR A 18 11.79 3.78 4.72
CA THR A 18 12.04 2.32 4.68
C THR A 18 10.77 1.46 4.70
N GLY A 19 9.65 2.02 4.25
CA GLY A 19 8.34 1.39 4.27
C GLY A 19 7.55 1.60 5.57
N ILE A 20 6.28 1.18 5.53
CA ILE A 20 5.32 1.32 6.63
C ILE A 20 4.89 -0.06 7.13
N ARG A 21 4.29 -0.10 8.32
CA ARG A 21 3.66 -1.29 8.89
C ARG A 21 2.22 -0.97 9.28
N PRO A 22 1.27 -1.92 9.16
CA PRO A 22 -0.09 -1.72 9.63
C PRO A 22 -0.11 -1.34 11.12
N ARG A 23 -1.00 -0.41 11.49
CA ARG A 23 -1.19 -0.01 12.88
C ARG A 23 -2.32 -0.82 13.53
N ASP A 24 -2.00 -2.01 14.01
CA ASP A 24 -2.94 -3.01 14.53
C ASP A 24 -2.90 -3.17 16.07
N LYS A 25 -2.10 -2.35 16.76
CA LYS A 25 -1.96 -2.41 18.22
C LYS A 25 -3.30 -2.28 18.96
N LEU A 26 -4.16 -1.34 18.54
CA LEU A 26 -5.48 -1.16 19.15
C LEU A 26 -6.36 -2.40 18.96
N ALA A 27 -6.41 -2.93 17.74
CA ALA A 27 -7.15 -4.14 17.42
C ALA A 27 -6.69 -5.34 18.29
N THR A 28 -5.38 -5.52 18.43
CA THR A 28 -4.81 -6.56 19.30
C THR A 28 -5.24 -6.38 20.75
N GLN A 29 -5.18 -5.15 21.27
CA GLN A 29 -5.57 -4.84 22.65
C GLN A 29 -7.07 -5.02 22.91
N CYS A 30 -7.90 -4.84 21.87
CA CYS A 30 -9.35 -5.03 21.93
C CYS A 30 -9.77 -6.48 21.61
N GLY A 31 -8.84 -7.40 21.32
CA GLY A 31 -9.16 -8.79 20.98
C GLY A 31 -9.71 -9.00 19.57
N LEU A 32 -9.56 -8.02 18.67
CA LEU A 32 -9.90 -8.20 17.26
C LEU A 32 -8.87 -9.09 16.55
N ALA A 33 -9.32 -9.84 15.55
CA ALA A 33 -8.44 -10.68 14.74
C ALA A 33 -7.40 -9.84 13.98
N VAL A 34 -6.13 -10.25 14.05
CA VAL A 34 -5.00 -9.61 13.37
C VAL A 34 -4.28 -10.66 12.51
N ALA A 35 -3.89 -10.28 11.30
CA ALA A 35 -3.25 -11.20 10.36
C ALA A 35 -1.81 -11.52 10.77
N GLN A 36 -1.30 -12.67 10.32
CA GLN A 36 0.06 -13.13 10.64
C GLN A 36 1.16 -12.13 10.25
N ARG A 37 0.94 -11.34 9.19
CA ARG A 37 1.86 -10.32 8.70
C ARG A 37 1.54 -8.90 9.21
N GLY A 38 0.65 -8.79 10.18
CA GLY A 38 0.11 -7.55 10.70
C GLY A 38 -1.10 -7.05 9.92
N GLY A 39 -1.85 -6.15 10.55
CA GLY A 39 -3.09 -5.57 10.03
C GLY A 39 -4.34 -6.26 10.58
N ILE A 40 -5.38 -5.46 10.76
CA ILE A 40 -6.69 -5.87 11.28
C ILE A 40 -7.36 -6.74 10.22
N MET A 41 -7.69 -7.99 10.54
CA MET A 41 -8.32 -8.88 9.57
C MET A 41 -9.71 -8.35 9.22
N VAL A 42 -10.01 -8.31 7.93
CA VAL A 42 -11.33 -7.93 7.44
C VAL A 42 -11.88 -8.90 6.41
N ASN A 43 -13.22 -9.01 6.37
CA ASN A 43 -13.94 -9.73 5.32
C ASN A 43 -14.10 -8.88 4.05
N ASP A 44 -14.85 -9.40 3.07
CA ASP A 44 -15.11 -8.72 1.80
C ASP A 44 -15.92 -7.42 1.93
N SER A 45 -16.61 -7.23 3.06
CA SER A 45 -17.35 -6.01 3.39
C SER A 45 -16.52 -5.02 4.23
N CYS A 46 -15.22 -5.29 4.41
CA CYS A 46 -14.30 -4.53 5.27
C CYS A 46 -14.66 -4.54 6.77
N GLN A 47 -15.51 -5.48 7.21
CA GLN A 47 -15.82 -5.69 8.63
C GLN A 47 -14.72 -6.51 9.29
N THR A 48 -14.45 -6.20 10.56
CA THR A 48 -13.51 -6.95 11.39
C THR A 48 -14.16 -8.22 11.96
N SER A 49 -13.49 -8.89 12.91
CA SER A 49 -14.10 -10.00 13.67
C SER A 49 -15.27 -9.56 14.56
N ASP A 50 -15.38 -8.26 14.85
CA ASP A 50 -16.54 -7.66 15.51
C ASP A 50 -17.46 -7.06 14.42
N PRO A 51 -18.74 -7.44 14.36
CA PRO A 51 -19.67 -7.00 13.31
C PRO A 51 -19.94 -5.48 13.33
N ASP A 52 -19.73 -4.81 14.46
CA ASP A 52 -19.97 -3.37 14.62
C ASP A 52 -18.71 -2.53 14.31
N ILE A 53 -17.57 -3.18 14.03
CA ILE A 53 -16.29 -2.52 13.79
C ILE A 53 -15.78 -2.83 12.38
N TYR A 54 -15.39 -1.78 11.66
CA TYR A 54 -14.80 -1.86 10.33
C TYR A 54 -13.34 -1.40 10.37
N ALA A 55 -12.53 -1.91 9.46
CA ALA A 55 -11.18 -1.42 9.22
C ALA A 55 -10.95 -1.27 7.72
N ILE A 56 -10.34 -0.16 7.31
CA ILE A 56 -10.10 0.17 5.90
C ILE A 56 -8.69 0.77 5.73
N GLY A 57 -8.18 0.77 4.50
CA GLY A 57 -6.88 1.34 4.19
C GLY A 57 -5.72 0.51 4.72
N GLU A 58 -4.63 1.18 5.09
CA GLU A 58 -3.34 0.52 5.36
C GLU A 58 -3.29 -0.25 6.68
N CYS A 59 -4.26 -0.05 7.58
CA CYS A 59 -4.37 -0.86 8.79
C CYS A 59 -5.15 -2.16 8.56
N ALA A 60 -5.91 -2.27 7.47
CA ALA A 60 -6.74 -3.44 7.16
C ALA A 60 -5.95 -4.50 6.39
N SER A 61 -6.14 -5.76 6.78
CA SER A 61 -5.62 -6.93 6.11
C SER A 61 -6.77 -7.74 5.52
N TRP A 62 -6.96 -7.62 4.21
CA TRP A 62 -7.90 -8.44 3.45
C TRP A 62 -7.16 -9.63 2.85
N ASN A 63 -7.61 -10.86 3.12
CA ASN A 63 -6.97 -12.09 2.62
C ASN A 63 -5.46 -12.19 2.96
N ASN A 64 -5.10 -11.83 4.19
CA ASN A 64 -3.70 -11.74 4.68
C ASN A 64 -2.81 -10.77 3.87
N ARG A 65 -3.41 -9.76 3.22
CA ARG A 65 -2.71 -8.73 2.45
C ARG A 65 -3.15 -7.33 2.87
N VAL A 66 -2.17 -6.44 2.91
CA VAL A 66 -2.34 -5.02 3.19
C VAL A 66 -2.04 -4.25 1.92
N TYR A 67 -2.84 -3.22 1.64
CA TYR A 67 -2.71 -2.37 0.48
C TYR A 67 -2.19 -0.98 0.87
N GLY A 68 -0.91 -0.73 0.65
CA GLY A 68 -0.23 0.55 0.91
C GLY A 68 -0.44 1.59 -0.19
N LEU A 69 -1.67 1.74 -0.67
CA LEU A 69 -2.04 2.67 -1.74
C LEU A 69 -3.36 3.36 -1.40
N VAL A 70 -3.51 4.59 -1.90
CA VAL A 70 -4.70 5.43 -1.63
C VAL A 70 -5.96 4.87 -2.33
N ALA A 71 -5.86 4.42 -3.58
CA ALA A 71 -7.00 3.91 -4.35
C ALA A 71 -7.69 2.70 -3.68
N PRO A 72 -6.98 1.67 -3.20
CA PRO A 72 -7.58 0.61 -2.40
C PRO A 72 -8.30 1.12 -1.15
N GLY A 73 -7.72 2.10 -0.45
CA GLY A 73 -8.34 2.73 0.71
C GLY A 73 -9.71 3.36 0.40
N TYR A 74 -9.82 4.08 -0.73
CA TYR A 74 -11.12 4.63 -1.16
C TYR A 74 -12.13 3.55 -1.53
N LYS A 75 -11.69 2.47 -2.21
CA LYS A 75 -12.60 1.36 -2.53
C LYS A 75 -13.08 0.66 -1.26
N MET A 76 -12.21 0.43 -0.28
CA MET A 76 -12.58 -0.13 1.03
C MET A 76 -13.58 0.77 1.76
N ALA A 77 -13.39 2.09 1.74
CA ALA A 77 -14.33 3.05 2.33
C ALA A 77 -15.73 2.94 1.68
N GLN A 78 -15.77 2.90 0.35
CA GLN A 78 -17.04 2.74 -0.38
C GLN A 78 -17.73 1.43 -0.03
N VAL A 79 -16.99 0.32 0.00
CA VAL A 79 -17.52 -1.01 0.37
C VAL A 79 -18.06 -1.02 1.79
N ALA A 80 -17.35 -0.43 2.76
CA ALA A 80 -17.80 -0.35 4.14
C ALA A 80 -19.11 0.44 4.27
N VAL A 81 -19.21 1.59 3.58
CA VAL A 81 -20.43 2.41 3.56
C VAL A 81 -21.58 1.69 2.87
N ASP A 82 -21.34 1.04 1.73
CA ASP A 82 -22.37 0.30 1.01
C ASP A 82 -22.92 -0.83 1.88
N HIS A 83 -22.07 -1.56 2.60
CA HIS A 83 -22.49 -2.59 3.53
C HIS A 83 -23.33 -2.02 4.69
N LEU A 84 -22.94 -0.88 5.27
CA LEU A 84 -23.73 -0.18 6.29
C LEU A 84 -25.11 0.27 5.79
N LEU A 85 -25.23 0.57 4.49
CA LEU A 85 -26.48 1.00 3.85
C LEU A 85 -27.28 -0.17 3.24
N GLY A 86 -26.80 -1.41 3.35
CA GLY A 86 -27.46 -2.59 2.76
C GLY A 86 -27.38 -2.68 1.23
N SER A 87 -26.37 -2.04 0.63
CA SER A 87 -26.08 -2.11 -0.80
C SER A 87 -25.11 -3.25 -1.12
N GLU A 88 -25.35 -3.95 -2.24
CA GLU A 88 -24.50 -5.04 -2.72
C GLU A 88 -23.17 -4.52 -3.28
N ASN A 89 -22.10 -4.62 -2.50
CA ASN A 89 -20.72 -4.32 -2.93
C ASN A 89 -19.71 -5.08 -2.06
N SER A 90 -18.59 -5.48 -2.67
CA SER A 90 -17.53 -6.24 -2.02
C SER A 90 -16.15 -5.74 -2.45
N PHE A 91 -15.20 -5.80 -1.52
CA PHE A 91 -13.80 -5.59 -1.80
C PHE A 91 -13.19 -6.88 -2.35
N THR A 92 -12.78 -6.86 -3.61
CA THR A 92 -12.25 -8.04 -4.34
C THR A 92 -10.74 -7.97 -4.55
N GLY A 93 -10.06 -7.18 -3.73
CA GLY A 93 -8.66 -6.82 -3.91
C GLY A 93 -8.49 -5.51 -4.67
N ALA A 94 -7.26 -5.19 -5.04
CA ALA A 94 -6.95 -3.97 -5.78
C ALA A 94 -5.80 -4.14 -6.75
N ASP A 95 -5.82 -3.30 -7.79
CA ASP A 95 -4.69 -3.11 -8.69
C ASP A 95 -3.55 -2.42 -7.93
N LEU A 96 -2.37 -3.04 -7.98
CA LEU A 96 -1.14 -2.54 -7.34
C LEU A 96 -0.35 -1.59 -8.26
N SER A 97 -0.90 -1.25 -9.42
CA SER A 97 -0.29 -0.29 -10.33
C SER A 97 -0.11 1.06 -9.64
N ALA A 98 1.11 1.56 -9.67
CA ALA A 98 1.49 2.82 -9.05
C ALA A 98 2.24 3.68 -10.05
N LYS A 99 1.89 4.97 -10.11
CA LYS A 99 2.63 5.99 -10.85
C LYS A 99 3.31 6.93 -9.85
N LEU A 100 4.63 7.04 -9.96
CA LEU A 100 5.45 7.94 -9.16
C LEU A 100 5.70 9.23 -9.92
N LYS A 101 5.54 10.36 -9.23
CA LYS A 101 5.88 11.68 -9.77
C LYS A 101 7.29 12.02 -9.32
N LEU A 102 8.26 11.82 -10.21
CA LEU A 102 9.65 12.20 -10.00
C LEU A 102 9.98 13.45 -10.81
N LEU A 103 10.94 14.25 -10.35
CA LEU A 103 11.38 15.43 -11.07
C LEU A 103 12.07 15.01 -12.38
N GLY A 104 11.41 15.28 -13.51
CA GLY A 104 11.97 15.08 -14.84
C GLY A 104 11.80 13.68 -15.44
N VAL A 105 11.20 12.72 -14.72
CA VAL A 105 10.95 11.36 -15.20
C VAL A 105 9.57 10.89 -14.75
N ASP A 106 8.78 10.35 -15.67
CA ASP A 106 7.57 9.58 -15.33
C ASP A 106 7.99 8.13 -15.08
N VAL A 107 7.68 7.61 -13.89
CA VAL A 107 7.91 6.20 -13.55
C VAL A 107 6.58 5.57 -13.16
N GLY A 108 6.29 4.39 -13.70
CA GLY A 108 5.12 3.60 -13.36
C GLY A 108 5.45 2.11 -13.38
N GLY A 109 4.85 1.37 -12.47
CA GLY A 109 4.86 -0.10 -12.47
C GLY A 109 3.44 -0.61 -12.67
N ILE A 110 3.29 -1.66 -13.49
CA ILE A 110 2.03 -2.36 -13.73
C ILE A 110 2.30 -3.86 -13.57
N GLY A 111 1.46 -4.56 -12.82
CA GLY A 111 1.65 -5.99 -12.53
C GLY A 111 2.81 -6.26 -11.58
N ASP A 112 3.71 -7.18 -11.95
CA ASP A 112 4.87 -7.56 -11.13
C ASP A 112 6.04 -6.57 -11.32
N ALA A 113 6.01 -5.49 -10.54
CA ALA A 113 7.05 -4.46 -10.54
C ALA A 113 8.45 -4.98 -10.12
N HIS A 114 8.54 -6.18 -9.53
CA HIS A 114 9.81 -6.79 -9.13
C HIS A 114 10.37 -7.75 -10.18
N GLY A 115 9.63 -8.00 -11.28
CA GLY A 115 10.09 -8.85 -12.37
C GLY A 115 10.31 -10.31 -11.98
N ARG A 116 9.60 -10.82 -10.97
CA ARG A 116 9.75 -12.20 -10.47
C ARG A 116 9.01 -13.22 -11.34
N THR A 117 7.98 -12.77 -12.03
CA THR A 117 7.15 -13.61 -12.90
C THR A 117 7.85 -13.85 -14.24
N PRO A 118 7.98 -15.11 -14.72
CA PRO A 118 8.54 -15.40 -16.03
C PRO A 118 7.85 -14.61 -17.14
N GLY A 119 8.63 -13.93 -17.98
CA GLY A 119 8.12 -13.07 -19.06
C GLY A 119 7.85 -11.62 -18.68
N ALA A 120 8.14 -11.20 -17.44
CA ALA A 120 8.11 -9.79 -17.05
C ALA A 120 9.06 -8.95 -17.91
N ARG A 121 8.65 -7.73 -18.26
CA ARG A 121 9.40 -6.81 -19.12
C ARG A 121 9.56 -5.45 -18.45
N SER A 122 10.75 -4.87 -18.56
CA SER A 122 11.02 -3.48 -18.18
C SER A 122 11.28 -2.66 -19.44
N TYR A 123 10.59 -1.54 -19.56
CA TYR A 123 10.73 -0.60 -20.67
C TYR A 123 11.22 0.73 -20.13
N VAL A 124 12.33 1.24 -20.68
CA VAL A 124 12.85 2.58 -20.37
C VAL A 124 12.72 3.42 -21.63
N TYR A 125 11.91 4.47 -21.59
CA TYR A 125 11.82 5.45 -22.66
C TYR A 125 12.53 6.74 -22.25
N PRO A 126 13.79 6.96 -22.68
CA PRO A 126 14.44 8.24 -22.46
C PRO A 126 13.81 9.30 -23.37
N ARG A 127 12.89 10.12 -22.84
CA ARG A 127 12.51 11.36 -23.54
C ARG A 127 13.72 12.29 -23.56
N ARG A 128 14.40 12.38 -24.70
CA ARG A 128 15.29 13.51 -24.99
C ARG A 128 14.40 14.77 -25.02
N LYS A 129 14.42 15.58 -23.96
CA LYS A 129 13.90 16.95 -24.06
C LYS A 129 14.75 17.67 -25.10
N GLN A 130 14.20 17.89 -26.29
CA GLN A 130 14.73 18.89 -27.22
C GLN A 130 14.65 20.22 -26.46
N ARG A 131 15.80 20.77 -26.05
CA ARG A 131 15.86 22.15 -25.56
C ARG A 131 15.51 23.04 -26.75
N SER A 132 14.34 23.68 -26.74
CA SER A 132 14.12 24.85 -27.57
C SER A 132 14.99 25.97 -27.00
N LEU A 133 15.88 26.49 -27.85
CA LEU A 133 16.56 27.77 -27.65
C LEU A 133 15.54 28.91 -27.58
#